data_AF-A0AAW2YGS6-F1
#
_entry.id   AF-A0AAW2YGS6-F1
#
_cell.length_a   1.000
_cell.length_b   1.000
_cell.length_c   1.000
_cell.angle_alpha   90.00
_cell.angle_beta   90.00
_cell.angle_gamma   90.00
#
_symmetry.space_group_name_H-M   'P 1'
#
loop_
_entity.id
_entity.type
_entity.pdbx_description
1 polymer ?
#
loop_
_entity_poly.entity_id
_entity_poly.type
_entity_poly.pdbx_seq_one_letter_code
_entity_poly.pdbx_strand_id
1 'polypeptide(L)'
;MEWNPETLQFLSQCFLNTLSPIPDPRRRAEEALAEAATRPNYGLAVLRLVAEPSVDDQIRQSAAVNFKNHLKAHWAVQPTTLPKLACLTRKRNRLRL
;
A
#
# COMPACT_ATOMS: atom_id res chain seq x y z
N MET A 1 -7.29 -11.17 -4.13
CA MET A 1 -6.00 -11.68 -3.63
C MET A 1 -6.31 -12.46 -2.37
N GLU A 2 -6.14 -13.77 -2.43
CA GLU A 2 -6.29 -14.63 -1.26
C GLU A 2 -4.98 -14.62 -0.48
N TRP A 3 -5.06 -14.72 0.84
CA TRP A 3 -3.86 -14.81 1.68
C TRP A 3 -3.36 -16.25 1.67
N ASN A 4 -2.18 -16.46 1.10
CA ASN A 4 -1.50 -17.74 1.00
C ASN A 4 0.02 -17.54 1.20
N PRO A 5 0.81 -18.58 1.51
CA PRO A 5 2.26 -18.43 1.72
C PRO A 5 3.00 -17.90 0.48
N GLU A 6 2.51 -18.22 -0.72
CA GLU A 6 3.10 -17.74 -1.99
C GLU A 6 2.93 -16.22 -2.17
N THR A 7 1.76 -15.68 -1.82
CA THR A 7 1.47 -14.24 -1.87
C THR A 7 2.25 -13.50 -0.80
N LEU A 8 2.47 -14.09 0.37
CA LEU A 8 3.37 -13.55 1.39
C LEU A 8 4.78 -13.42 0.85
N GLN A 9 5.32 -14.48 0.25
CA GLN A 9 6.66 -14.46 -0.35
C GLN A 9 6.76 -13.44 -1.50
N PHE A 10 5.77 -13.42 -2.39
CA PHE A 10 5.68 -12.46 -3.48
C PHE A 10 5.67 -11.02 -2.99
N LEU A 11 4.79 -10.68 -2.05
CA LEU A 11 4.70 -9.33 -1.49
C LEU A 11 5.99 -8.93 -0.77
N SER A 12 6.57 -9.85 0.00
CA SER A 12 7.84 -9.62 0.70
C SER A 12 8.97 -9.30 -0.29
N GLN A 13 9.08 -10.07 -1.37
CA GLN A 13 10.09 -9.83 -2.41
C GLN A 13 9.84 -8.51 -3.15
N CYS A 14 8.59 -8.17 -3.47
CA CYS A 14 8.24 -6.89 -4.07
C CYS A 14 8.64 -5.73 -3.15
N PHE A 15 8.27 -5.77 -1.87
CA PHE A 15 8.63 -4.72 -0.92
C PHE A 15 10.14 -4.61 -0.72
N LEU A 16 10.87 -5.72 -0.69
CA LEU A 16 12.33 -5.70 -0.64
C LEU A 16 12.92 -5.04 -1.90
N ASN A 17 12.40 -5.38 -3.07
CA ASN A 17 12.86 -4.82 -4.35
C ASN A 17 12.56 -3.31 -4.47
N THR A 18 11.50 -2.81 -3.82
CA THR A 18 11.25 -1.34 -3.77
C THR A 18 12.33 -0.56 -3.02
N LEU A 19 13.07 -1.23 -2.14
CA LEU A 19 14.19 -0.65 -1.38
C LEU A 19 15.53 -0.78 -2.13
N SER A 20 15.56 -1.45 -3.29
CA SER A 20 16.79 -1.65 -4.06
C SER A 20 17.35 -0.31 -4.56
N PRO A 21 18.68 -0.12 -4.50
CA PRO A 21 19.33 1.07 -5.06
C PRO A 21 19.29 1.08 -6.61
N ILE A 22 19.05 -0.06 -7.24
CA ILE A 22 19.02 -0.22 -8.70
C ILE A 22 17.63 0.16 -9.23
N PRO A 23 17.52 1.01 -10.27
CA PRO A 23 16.24 1.53 -10.73
C PRO A 23 15.30 0.49 -11.35
N ASP A 24 15.85 -0.48 -12.09
CA ASP A 24 15.05 -1.49 -12.80
C ASP A 24 14.26 -2.45 -11.89
N PRO A 25 14.86 -3.10 -10.86
CA PRO A 25 14.09 -3.96 -9.95
C PRO A 25 13.08 -3.15 -9.13
N ARG A 26 13.39 -1.89 -8.78
CA ARG A 26 12.47 -1.01 -8.08
C ARG A 26 11.23 -0.72 -8.93
N ARG A 27 11.41 -0.31 -10.19
CA ARG A 27 10.30 -0.01 -11.11
C ARG A 27 9.41 -1.23 -11.32
N ARG A 28 10.00 -2.41 -11.57
CA ARG A 28 9.24 -3.66 -11.73
C ARG A 28 8.43 -4.02 -10.50
N ALA A 29 8.99 -3.81 -9.30
CA ALA A 29 8.29 -4.07 -8.05
C ALA A 29 7.13 -3.07 -7.84
N GLU A 30 7.33 -1.79 -8.16
CA GLU A 30 6.28 -0.78 -8.09
C GLU A 30 5.13 -1.08 -9.07
N GLU A 31 5.45 -1.49 -10.30
CA GLU A 31 4.46 -1.91 -11.30
C GLU A 31 3.66 -3.14 -10.81
N ALA A 32 4.34 -4.16 -10.29
CA ALA A 32 3.69 -5.36 -9.74
C ALA A 32 2.80 -5.05 -8.53
N LEU A 33 3.22 -4.14 -7.64
CA LEU A 33 2.41 -3.68 -6.50
C LEU A 33 1.21 -2.85 -6.96
N ALA A 34 1.37 -2.03 -8.01
CA ALA A 34 0.27 -1.26 -8.58
C ALA A 34 -0.79 -2.17 -9.20
N GLU A 35 -0.38 -3.21 -9.92
CA GLU A 35 -1.29 -4.24 -10.43
C GLU A 35 -1.97 -5.00 -9.28
N ALA A 36 -1.20 -5.44 -8.27
CA ALA A 36 -1.73 -6.15 -7.11
C ALA A 36 -2.74 -5.31 -6.31
N ALA A 37 -2.55 -3.99 -6.23
CA ALA A 37 -3.44 -3.06 -5.54
C ALA A 37 -4.84 -2.98 -6.17
N THR A 38 -5.01 -3.35 -7.44
CA THR A 38 -6.33 -3.43 -8.08
C THR A 38 -7.12 -4.66 -7.67
N ARG A 39 -6.46 -5.69 -7.12
CA ARG A 39 -7.09 -6.96 -6.76
C ARG A 39 -7.90 -6.79 -5.46
N PRO A 40 -9.08 -7.41 -5.35
CA PRO A 40 -9.83 -7.39 -4.09
C PRO A 40 -9.01 -8.01 -2.97
N ASN A 41 -9.25 -7.60 -1.72
CA ASN A 41 -8.54 -8.10 -0.52
C ASN A 41 -7.02 -7.80 -0.46
N TYR A 42 -6.46 -7.02 -1.39
CA TYR A 42 -5.06 -6.58 -1.33
C TYR A 42 -4.73 -5.89 0.01
N GLY A 43 -5.55 -4.91 0.42
CA GLY A 43 -5.34 -4.21 1.68
C GLY A 43 -5.30 -5.13 2.90
N LEU A 44 -6.13 -6.19 2.92
CA LEU A 44 -6.12 -7.17 4.01
C LEU A 44 -4.86 -8.03 3.98
N ALA A 45 -4.40 -8.44 2.80
CA ALA A 45 -3.15 -9.20 2.65
C ALA A 45 -1.94 -8.38 3.12
N VAL A 46 -1.85 -7.10 2.75
CA VAL A 46 -0.76 -6.22 3.22
C VAL A 46 -0.85 -5.99 4.73
N LEU A 47 -2.06 -5.84 5.29
CA LEU A 47 -2.24 -5.68 6.73
C LEU A 47 -1.77 -6.92 7.50
N ARG A 48 -2.05 -8.13 7.00
CA ARG A 48 -1.56 -9.39 7.57
C ARG A 48 -0.04 -9.47 7.53
N LEU A 49 0.58 -9.07 6.42
CA LEU A 49 2.04 -9.00 6.28
C LEU A 49 2.68 -8.08 7.32
N VAL A 50 2.08 -6.91 7.60
CA VAL A 50 2.60 -5.96 8.61
C VAL A 50 2.48 -6.52 10.03
N ALA A 51 1.46 -7.32 10.30
CA ALA A 51 1.19 -7.94 11.60
C ALA A 51 2.07 -9.17 11.87
N GLU A 52 2.68 -9.76 10.85
CA GLU A 52 3.52 -10.95 10.97
C GLU A 52 4.89 -10.59 11.58
N PRO A 53 5.22 -11.05 12.80
CA PRO A 53 6.50 -10.73 13.45
C PRO A 53 7.70 -11.48 12.85
N SER A 54 7.43 -12.55 12.09
CA SER A 54 8.46 -13.37 11.43
C SER A 54 9.11 -12.66 10.22
N VAL A 55 8.50 -11.58 9.73
CA VAL A 55 8.96 -10.81 8.57
C VAL A 55 9.87 -9.68 9.05
N ASP A 56 10.95 -9.45 8.30
CA ASP A 56 11.92 -8.39 8.59
C ASP A 56 11.27 -7.00 8.71
N ASP A 57 11.81 -6.17 9.61
CA ASP A 57 11.27 -4.87 9.95
C ASP A 57 11.26 -3.92 8.74
N GLN A 58 12.24 -4.02 7.83
CA GLN A 58 12.29 -3.16 6.65
C GLN A 58 11.12 -3.44 5.69
N ILE A 59 10.76 -4.72 5.52
CA ILE A 59 9.63 -5.16 4.70
C ILE A 59 8.32 -4.70 5.37
N ARG A 60 8.20 -4.88 6.69
CA ARG A 60 7.02 -4.45 7.47
C ARG A 60 6.80 -2.94 7.38
N GLN A 61 7.85 -2.13 7.50
CA GLN A 61 7.75 -0.67 7.38
C GLN A 61 7.32 -0.25 5.98
N SER A 62 7.92 -0.84 4.95
CA SER A 62 7.59 -0.57 3.54
C SER A 62 6.14 -0.93 3.23
N ALA A 63 5.69 -2.10 3.70
CA ALA A 63 4.32 -2.56 3.58
C ALA A 63 3.33 -1.64 4.31
N ALA A 64 3.65 -1.19 5.53
CA ALA A 64 2.81 -0.26 6.29
C ALA A 64 2.65 1.10 5.58
N VAL A 65 3.73 1.63 4.99
CA VAL A 65 3.68 2.86 4.19
C VAL A 65 2.82 2.67 2.94
N ASN A 66 2.98 1.54 2.23
CA ASN A 66 2.17 1.20 1.08
C ASN A 66 0.69 1.07 1.45
N PHE A 67 0.37 0.34 2.51
CA PHE A 67 -0.99 0.17 3.03
C PHE A 67 -1.66 1.51 3.34
N LYS A 68 -0.97 2.40 4.06
CA LYS A 68 -1.49 3.75 4.33
C LYS A 68 -1.79 4.52 3.04
N ASN A 69 -0.91 4.43 2.04
CA ASN A 69 -1.11 5.10 0.76
C ASN A 69 -2.27 4.49 -0.03
N HIS A 70 -2.40 3.17 0.00
CA HIS A 70 -3.50 2.43 -0.62
C HIS A 70 -4.85 2.83 0.01
N LEU A 71 -4.95 2.86 1.34
CA LEU A 71 -6.14 3.37 2.01
C LEU A 71 -6.43 4.82 1.62
N LYS A 72 -5.43 5.69 1.62
CA LYS A 72 -5.64 7.09 1.24
C LYS A 72 -6.22 7.25 -0.18
N ALA A 73 -5.84 6.38 -1.12
CA ALA A 73 -6.29 6.43 -2.51
C ALA A 73 -7.65 5.76 -2.74
N HIS A 74 -7.93 4.65 -2.04
CA HIS A 74 -9.09 3.79 -2.31
C HIS A 74 -10.16 3.83 -1.21
N TRP A 75 -9.90 4.49 -0.09
CA TRP A 75 -10.88 4.71 0.98
C TRP A 75 -11.81 5.86 0.60
N ALA A 76 -12.74 5.57 -0.31
CA ALA A 76 -13.86 6.45 -0.56
C ALA A 76 -14.77 6.43 0.67
N VAL A 77 -14.91 7.58 1.32
CA VAL A 77 -16.08 7.82 2.17
C VAL A 77 -17.26 7.74 1.21
N GLN A 78 -18.07 6.69 1.32
CA GLN A 78 -19.34 6.65 0.58
C GLN A 78 -20.00 8.00 0.79
N PRO A 79 -20.44 8.71 -0.27
CA PRO A 79 -21.23 9.90 -0.06
C PRO A 79 -22.47 9.43 0.69
N THR A 80 -22.46 9.64 2.01
CA THR A 80 -23.65 9.57 2.82
C THR A 80 -24.67 10.41 2.06
N THR A 81 -25.86 9.87 1.83
CA THR A 81 -27.01 10.57 1.25
C THR A 81 -27.51 11.72 2.14
N LEU A 82 -26.64 12.25 3.00
CA LEU A 82 -26.84 13.45 3.78
C LEU A 82 -26.46 14.66 2.92
N PRO A 83 -27.31 15.69 2.86
CA PRO A 83 -27.03 16.88 2.08
C PRO A 83 -25.71 17.49 2.54
N LYS A 84 -24.85 17.81 1.56
CA LYS A 84 -23.53 18.44 1.68
C LYS A 84 -23.46 19.42 2.86
N LEU A 85 -22.94 18.96 3.99
CA LEU A 85 -22.28 19.83 4.95
C LEU A 85 -20.78 19.61 4.78
N ALA A 86 -20.17 20.66 4.23
CA ALA A 86 -18.78 20.75 3.84
C ALA A 86 -17.82 20.18 4.89
N CYS A 87 -17.13 19.09 4.56
CA CYS A 87 -15.93 18.69 5.29
C CYS A 87 -14.69 19.08 4.47
N LEU A 88 -14.30 20.32 4.71
CA LEU A 88 -13.00 20.98 4.51
C LEU A 88 -11.92 20.17 3.78
N THR A 89 -11.61 20.65 2.58
CA THR A 89 -10.45 20.26 1.79
C THR A 89 -9.15 20.47 2.56
N ARG A 90 -8.47 19.39 2.95
CA ARG A 90 -7.09 19.46 3.44
C ARG A 90 -6.15 19.68 2.24
N LYS A 91 -5.95 20.94 1.85
CA LYS A 91 -4.82 21.36 0.99
C LYS A 91 -3.53 20.83 1.61
N ARG A 92 -2.88 19.85 0.98
CA ARG A 92 -1.53 19.44 1.33
C ARG A 92 -0.57 20.41 0.65
N ASN A 93 -0.08 21.39 1.40
CA ASN A 93 1.03 22.25 0.98
C ASN A 93 2.21 21.38 0.52
N ARG A 94 2.54 21.43 -0.77
CA ARG A 94 3.89 21.15 -1.27
C ARG A 94 4.71 22.42 -1.05
N LEU A 95 5.42 22.51 0.06
CA LEU A 95 6.59 23.39 0.14
C LEU A 95 7.72 22.65 -0.60
N ARG A 96 8.03 23.15 -1.81
CA ARG A 96 9.36 23.00 -2.39
C ARG A 96 10.21 24.10 -1.74
N LEU A 97 11.31 23.70 -1.11
CA LEU A 97 12.51 24.52 -0.96
C LEU A 97 13.53 23.95 -1.94
#